data_AF-A0A4P8RP52-F1
#
_entry.id   AF-A0A4P8RP52-F1
#
_cell.length_a   1.000
_cell.length_b   1.000
_cell.length_c   1.000
_cell.angle_alpha   90.00
_cell.angle_beta   90.00
_cell.angle_gamma   90.00
#
_symmetry.space_group_name_H-M   'P 1'
#
loop_
_entity.id
_entity.type
_entity.pdbx_description
1 polymer ?
#
loop_
_entity_poly.entity_id
_entity_poly.type
_entity_poly.pdbx_seq_one_letter_code
_entity_poly.pdbx_strand_id
1 'polypeptide(L)'
;MKKNYALLSFVAMLFVVWSCKEMDNLDPVGNWELTTPIISTPSDNATLVLNQDEPTEQIRFEWQAAVSSERYQVRYTFVLDSADNPDFSSPILSMTSGGSGKNLFVAPTARQIDQALSAAGYEANTTANLKWAVMAQSLDKVSVASQAVRITRFETESAPAQLYVSGSATEKGANVTLAIPMKALKDGDGNLTGIYELYTGLTAGGTLQFYGAQSASAVSFGGASGQLQRNGAAIASPGAGAYRITADFNNNTYSFLKIDKISVVGGNITNGWGGDEPLQYKGNSVWEGSVNLVADAGYIFRVNGDWAYQIKRIVGTTNQLVMQSFAEENKITFEDLPAAGGTGKYKFTINFAADKYTYAVEKDNSVTPPTEVPNQLFLLSDGAKVVELTKSGSTFSSGKYLALQKSKTYTLNTKEDGSGTAYTITGTIGEAATPTADKVENKVQVGVGNTAINVARDQAYQLSVNFSNAELAWKYYNLKLFHWSTAEGGWDARTETPMTYVHPYKFEVTTNLQKDFITKFNSPWDVQFGTNGTALSGTMTNGGEDFKGISASGSYMATIEIEPDYASATYQFVKQ
;
A
#
# COMPACT_ATOMS: atom_id res chain seq x y z
N MET A 1 -81.92 -6.89 -2.16
CA MET A 1 -83.16 -6.52 -1.44
C MET A 1 -83.73 -7.79 -0.83
N LYS A 2 -84.06 -7.74 0.47
CA LYS A 2 -85.18 -8.40 1.17
C LYS A 2 -85.30 -9.94 1.10
N LYS A 3 -85.68 -10.67 2.14
CA LYS A 3 -85.88 -10.47 3.59
C LYS A 3 -86.26 -11.88 4.11
N ASN A 4 -85.85 -12.15 5.34
CA ASN A 4 -86.21 -13.29 6.18
C ASN A 4 -87.73 -13.52 6.33
N TYR A 5 -88.11 -14.77 6.64
CA TYR A 5 -89.15 -15.17 7.62
C TYR A 5 -88.72 -16.55 8.18
N ALA A 6 -88.30 -16.71 9.46
CA ALA A 6 -89.08 -16.79 10.71
C ALA A 6 -90.06 -18.00 10.67
N LEU A 7 -90.18 -18.92 11.66
CA LEU A 7 -90.18 -18.79 13.12
C LEU A 7 -90.34 -20.21 13.78
N LEU A 8 -90.14 -20.30 15.11
CA LEU A 8 -90.43 -21.36 16.12
C LEU A 8 -89.24 -22.31 16.45
N SER A 9 -88.75 -22.45 17.69
CA SER A 9 -89.25 -22.10 19.03
C SER A 9 -88.12 -21.96 20.07
N PHE A 10 -88.49 -21.37 21.20
CA PHE A 10 -87.69 -20.64 22.18
C PHE A 10 -87.27 -21.51 23.40
N VAL A 11 -85.99 -21.37 23.81
CA VAL A 11 -85.45 -21.35 25.20
C VAL A 11 -85.50 -22.61 26.06
N ALA A 12 -84.32 -23.10 26.47
CA ALA A 12 -83.78 -22.88 27.82
C ALA A 12 -82.34 -23.40 27.94
N MET A 13 -81.44 -22.45 28.18
CA MET A 13 -80.03 -22.61 28.49
C MET A 13 -79.88 -22.74 30.01
N LEU A 14 -79.23 -23.80 30.51
CA LEU A 14 -78.46 -23.79 31.78
C LEU A 14 -77.62 -25.07 31.94
N PHE A 15 -76.32 -24.88 31.68
CA PHE A 15 -75.13 -25.52 32.22
C PHE A 15 -75.23 -26.83 33.02
N VAL A 16 -74.68 -27.91 32.43
CA VAL A 16 -73.81 -28.83 33.17
C VAL A 16 -72.52 -29.01 32.36
N VAL A 17 -71.45 -28.48 32.92
CA VAL A 17 -70.06 -28.62 32.46
C VAL A 17 -69.65 -30.08 32.62
N TRP A 18 -69.36 -30.76 31.50
CA TRP A 18 -68.56 -31.98 31.51
C TRP A 18 -67.13 -31.57 31.17
N SER A 19 -66.31 -31.39 32.22
CA SER A 19 -64.87 -31.39 32.08
C SER A 19 -64.45 -32.81 31.71
N CYS A 20 -64.18 -33.04 30.43
CA CYS A 20 -63.12 -33.98 30.08
C CYS A 20 -61.82 -33.37 30.62
N LYS A 21 -61.15 -34.10 31.52
CA LYS A 21 -59.76 -33.80 31.88
C LYS A 21 -58.95 -33.78 30.58
N GLU A 22 -58.26 -32.68 30.32
CA GLU A 22 -57.07 -32.74 29.47
C GLU A 22 -56.15 -33.80 30.08
N MET A 23 -55.76 -34.79 29.28
CA MET A 23 -54.60 -35.59 29.61
C MET A 23 -53.40 -34.67 29.47
N ASP A 24 -52.88 -34.25 30.63
CA ASP A 24 -51.62 -33.57 30.80
C ASP A 24 -50.52 -34.51 30.28
N ASN A 25 -50.19 -34.41 28.99
CA ASN A 25 -49.09 -35.14 28.34
C ASN A 25 -47.75 -34.44 28.55
N LEU A 26 -47.58 -33.80 29.70
CA LEU A 26 -46.26 -33.49 30.23
C LEU A 26 -45.91 -34.65 31.17
N ASP A 27 -45.15 -35.62 30.67
CA ASP A 27 -44.32 -36.41 31.57
C ASP A 27 -43.59 -35.42 32.48
N PRO A 28 -43.54 -35.65 33.81
CA PRO A 28 -42.91 -34.72 34.72
C PRO A 28 -41.48 -34.47 34.24
N VAL A 29 -41.21 -33.23 33.86
CA VAL A 29 -39.86 -32.73 33.59
C VAL A 29 -38.96 -33.24 34.73
N GLY A 30 -38.07 -34.19 34.42
CA GLY A 30 -37.04 -34.66 35.35
C GLY A 30 -37.08 -36.13 35.79
N ASN A 31 -38.09 -36.94 35.44
CA ASN A 31 -38.22 -38.33 35.94
C ASN A 31 -37.51 -39.39 35.06
N TRP A 32 -36.28 -39.11 34.64
CA TRP A 32 -35.44 -39.98 33.81
C TRP A 32 -33.99 -39.90 34.28
N GLU A 33 -33.19 -40.95 34.16
CA GLU A 33 -31.80 -40.98 34.66
C GLU A 33 -30.79 -40.84 33.52
N LEU A 34 -29.65 -40.19 33.80
CA LEU A 34 -28.49 -40.14 32.90
C LEU A 34 -27.34 -40.87 33.59
N THR A 35 -26.89 -42.00 33.04
CA THR A 35 -25.73 -42.70 33.60
C THR A 35 -24.45 -41.88 33.43
N THR A 36 -23.45 -42.17 34.24
CA THR A 36 -22.12 -41.56 34.11
C THR A 36 -21.35 -42.27 32.98
N PRO A 37 -20.65 -41.54 32.07
CA PRO A 37 -19.78 -42.18 31.08
C PRO A 37 -18.63 -42.93 31.76
N ILE A 38 -18.06 -43.94 31.09
CA ILE A 38 -16.95 -44.73 31.66
C ILE A 38 -15.67 -44.42 30.89
N ILE A 39 -14.68 -43.83 31.55
CA ILE A 39 -13.42 -43.49 30.89
C ILE A 39 -12.66 -44.78 30.47
N SER A 40 -12.13 -44.79 29.25
CA SER A 40 -11.43 -45.93 28.65
C SER A 40 -9.93 -45.66 28.45
N THR A 41 -9.57 -44.51 27.88
CA THR A 41 -8.15 -44.12 27.71
C THR A 41 -7.99 -42.60 27.81
N PRO A 42 -6.86 -42.08 28.31
CA PRO A 42 -5.75 -42.81 28.97
C PRO A 42 -6.20 -43.54 30.25
N SER A 43 -5.37 -44.42 30.82
CA SER A 43 -5.67 -45.02 32.12
C SER A 43 -5.63 -43.94 33.22
N ASP A 44 -6.28 -44.21 34.37
CA ASP A 44 -6.12 -43.32 35.53
C ASP A 44 -4.63 -43.19 35.89
N ASN A 45 -4.23 -41.98 36.29
CA ASN A 45 -2.84 -41.62 36.61
C ASN A 45 -1.82 -41.78 35.46
N ALA A 46 -2.27 -41.93 34.20
CA ALA A 46 -1.37 -42.02 33.05
C ALA A 46 -0.43 -40.81 32.97
N THR A 47 0.78 -41.06 32.46
CA THR A 47 1.77 -40.02 32.16
C THR A 47 1.87 -39.87 30.65
N LEU A 48 1.59 -38.67 30.16
CA LEU A 48 1.68 -38.29 28.77
C LEU A 48 2.88 -37.35 28.61
N VAL A 49 3.75 -37.62 27.64
CA VAL A 49 4.86 -36.73 27.30
C VAL A 49 4.55 -36.15 25.93
N LEU A 50 4.40 -34.83 25.85
CA LEU A 50 4.09 -34.18 24.59
C LEU A 50 5.36 -34.11 23.73
N ASN A 51 5.30 -34.64 22.50
CA ASN A 51 6.43 -34.63 21.59
C ASN A 51 6.51 -33.30 20.82
N GLN A 52 7.54 -32.50 21.10
CA GLN A 52 7.75 -31.20 20.45
C GLN A 52 8.07 -31.33 18.95
N ASP A 53 8.71 -32.43 18.54
CA ASP A 53 9.05 -32.69 17.13
C ASP A 53 7.83 -33.18 16.32
N GLU A 54 6.77 -33.62 17.01
CA GLU A 54 5.50 -34.03 16.41
C GLU A 54 4.32 -33.22 16.99
N PRO A 55 4.32 -31.88 16.84
CA PRO A 55 3.36 -31.01 17.53
C PRO A 55 1.91 -31.20 17.04
N THR A 56 1.72 -31.86 15.89
CA THR A 56 0.41 -32.24 15.34
C THR A 56 -0.04 -33.64 15.73
N GLU A 57 0.76 -34.39 16.50
CA GLU A 57 0.39 -35.70 17.05
C GLU A 57 -0.93 -35.59 17.84
N GLN A 58 -1.85 -36.52 17.59
CA GLN A 58 -3.17 -36.53 18.23
C GLN A 58 -3.17 -37.38 19.50
N ILE A 59 -3.45 -36.76 20.64
CA ILE A 59 -3.51 -37.44 21.95
C ILE A 59 -4.96 -37.85 22.23
N ARG A 60 -5.24 -39.15 22.21
CA ARG A 60 -6.62 -39.68 22.25
C ARG A 60 -7.16 -39.85 23.68
N PHE A 61 -8.27 -39.19 23.97
CA PHE A 61 -9.10 -39.37 25.15
C PHE A 61 -10.42 -40.04 24.76
N GLU A 62 -10.77 -41.17 25.36
CA GLU A 62 -11.92 -42.00 24.98
C GLU A 62 -12.70 -42.48 26.20
N TRP A 63 -14.01 -42.64 26.04
CA TRP A 63 -14.94 -43.13 27.05
C TRP A 63 -16.02 -44.02 26.43
N GLN A 64 -16.78 -44.71 27.27
CA GLN A 64 -18.00 -45.41 26.89
C GLN A 64 -19.21 -44.51 27.11
N ALA A 65 -20.27 -44.76 26.35
CA ALA A 65 -21.45 -43.91 26.34
C ALA A 65 -22.15 -43.87 27.70
N ALA A 66 -22.56 -42.66 28.11
CA ALA A 66 -23.65 -42.46 29.05
C ALA A 66 -24.99 -42.80 28.37
N VAL A 67 -25.95 -43.29 29.15
CA VAL A 67 -27.26 -43.74 28.68
C VAL A 67 -28.34 -42.97 29.42
N SER A 68 -29.22 -42.32 28.65
CA SER A 68 -30.48 -41.81 29.18
C SER A 68 -31.49 -42.96 29.29
N SER A 69 -32.18 -43.10 30.43
CA SER A 69 -33.22 -44.14 30.62
C SER A 69 -34.34 -44.05 29.58
N GLU A 70 -34.62 -42.84 29.09
CA GLU A 70 -35.61 -42.55 28.04
C GLU A 70 -34.99 -42.41 26.64
N ARG A 71 -33.72 -42.79 26.48
CA ARG A 71 -32.98 -42.75 25.20
C ARG A 71 -32.90 -41.37 24.55
N TYR A 72 -32.95 -40.31 25.35
CA TYR A 72 -32.64 -38.97 24.87
C TYR A 72 -31.19 -38.88 24.37
N GLN A 73 -30.95 -37.94 23.45
CA GLN A 73 -29.64 -37.76 22.86
C GLN A 73 -28.63 -37.22 23.88
N VAL A 74 -27.51 -37.94 24.02
CA VAL A 74 -26.38 -37.53 24.86
C VAL A 74 -25.30 -36.86 24.02
N ARG A 75 -24.74 -35.75 24.53
CA ARG A 75 -23.60 -35.04 23.96
C ARG A 75 -22.46 -34.97 24.96
N TYR A 76 -21.23 -34.96 24.48
CA TYR A 76 -20.04 -35.03 25.30
C TYR A 76 -19.13 -33.82 25.10
N THR A 77 -18.59 -33.33 26.22
CA THR A 77 -17.54 -32.32 26.27
C THR A 77 -16.37 -32.85 27.09
N PHE A 78 -15.18 -32.82 26.49
CA PHE A 78 -13.92 -33.07 27.18
C PHE A 78 -13.46 -31.80 27.89
N VAL A 79 -12.95 -31.92 29.11
CA VAL A 79 -12.28 -30.84 29.85
C VAL A 79 -10.97 -31.33 30.45
N LEU A 80 -9.90 -30.54 30.34
CA LEU A 80 -8.63 -30.70 31.05
C LEU A 80 -8.51 -29.56 32.06
N ASP A 81 -8.09 -29.86 33.28
CA ASP A 81 -8.03 -28.88 34.37
C ASP A 81 -6.90 -29.20 35.36
N SER A 82 -6.58 -28.21 36.20
CA SER A 82 -5.75 -28.37 37.38
C SER A 82 -6.30 -29.46 38.29
N ALA A 83 -5.40 -30.19 38.95
CA ALA A 83 -5.79 -31.22 39.92
C ALA A 83 -6.67 -30.64 41.05
N ASP A 84 -6.44 -29.39 41.43
CA ASP A 84 -7.06 -28.72 42.58
C ASP A 84 -8.47 -28.16 42.30
N ASN A 85 -8.86 -27.92 41.04
CA ASN A 85 -10.17 -27.32 40.74
C ASN A 85 -11.34 -28.32 40.92
N PRO A 86 -12.19 -28.23 41.94
CA PRO A 86 -13.13 -29.30 42.29
C PRO A 86 -14.23 -29.56 41.25
N ASP A 87 -14.59 -28.59 40.40
CA ASP A 87 -15.84 -28.62 39.62
C ASP A 87 -15.69 -28.36 38.11
N PHE A 88 -14.47 -28.18 37.61
CA PHE A 88 -14.20 -27.86 36.19
C PHE A 88 -14.86 -26.56 35.70
N SER A 89 -15.16 -25.62 36.60
CA SER A 89 -15.80 -24.33 36.26
C SER A 89 -14.93 -23.39 35.41
N SER A 90 -13.62 -23.62 35.35
CA SER A 90 -12.65 -22.83 34.56
C SER A 90 -11.57 -23.75 33.98
N PRO A 91 -11.93 -24.61 33.01
CA PRO A 91 -11.02 -25.62 32.51
C PRO A 91 -9.88 -25.00 31.71
N ILE A 92 -8.70 -25.62 31.79
CA ILE A 92 -7.51 -25.25 31.01
C ILE A 92 -7.77 -25.46 29.52
N LEU A 93 -8.43 -26.55 29.16
CA LEU A 93 -8.83 -26.87 27.79
C LEU A 93 -10.23 -27.48 27.81
N SER A 94 -11.11 -27.06 26.89
CA SER A 94 -12.45 -27.61 26.72
C SER A 94 -12.76 -27.85 25.25
N MET A 95 -13.29 -29.03 24.93
CA MET A 95 -13.57 -29.45 23.55
C MET A 95 -14.84 -30.30 23.49
N THR A 96 -15.81 -29.88 22.67
CA THR A 96 -16.95 -30.73 22.33
C THR A 96 -16.49 -31.90 21.46
N SER A 97 -17.02 -33.09 21.69
CA SER A 97 -16.67 -34.25 20.86
C SER A 97 -17.20 -34.13 19.42
N GLY A 98 -16.57 -34.85 18.50
CA GLY A 98 -16.97 -34.86 17.09
C GLY A 98 -18.40 -35.39 16.87
N GLY A 99 -18.89 -35.32 15.63
CA GLY A 99 -20.22 -35.81 15.28
C GLY A 99 -21.34 -35.04 15.98
N SER A 100 -21.19 -33.72 16.13
CA SER A 100 -22.07 -32.86 16.93
C SER A 100 -22.12 -33.23 18.42
N GLY A 101 -21.00 -33.62 19.02
CA GLY A 101 -20.93 -34.00 20.43
C GLY A 101 -21.28 -35.46 20.71
N LYS A 102 -21.51 -36.30 19.69
CA LYS A 102 -21.91 -37.71 19.90
C LYS A 102 -20.74 -38.67 19.94
N ASN A 103 -19.58 -38.28 19.42
CA ASN A 103 -18.41 -39.15 19.42
C ASN A 103 -18.01 -39.44 20.87
N LEU A 104 -17.47 -40.65 21.05
CA LEU A 104 -17.03 -41.17 22.35
C LEU A 104 -15.54 -40.92 22.61
N PHE A 105 -14.94 -40.00 21.85
CA PHE A 105 -13.56 -39.60 22.00
C PHE A 105 -13.35 -38.15 21.55
N VAL A 106 -12.27 -37.55 22.04
CA VAL A 106 -11.64 -36.32 21.54
C VAL A 106 -10.15 -36.60 21.39
N ALA A 107 -9.52 -35.96 20.41
CA ALA A 107 -8.10 -36.10 20.15
C ALA A 107 -7.45 -34.72 19.91
N PRO A 108 -7.23 -33.90 20.97
CA PRO A 108 -6.44 -32.68 20.83
C PRO A 108 -5.03 -33.01 20.30
N THR A 109 -4.43 -32.08 19.57
CA THR A 109 -3.02 -32.21 19.21
C THR A 109 -2.12 -31.93 20.41
N ALA A 110 -0.90 -32.47 20.40
CA ALA A 110 0.11 -32.17 21.40
C ALA A 110 0.31 -30.65 21.58
N ARG A 111 0.34 -29.89 20.47
CA ARG A 111 0.40 -28.42 20.48
C ARG A 111 -0.78 -27.76 21.18
N GLN A 112 -2.01 -28.26 20.97
CA GLN A 112 -3.20 -27.68 21.61
C GLN A 112 -3.16 -27.86 23.13
N ILE A 113 -2.70 -29.03 23.61
CA ILE A 113 -2.52 -29.27 25.04
C ILE A 113 -1.41 -28.37 25.59
N ASP A 114 -0.25 -28.32 24.92
CA ASP A 114 0.89 -27.53 25.41
C ASP A 114 0.57 -26.03 25.48
N GLN A 115 -0.09 -25.47 24.44
CA GLN A 115 -0.52 -24.07 24.42
C GLN A 115 -1.50 -23.75 25.55
N ALA A 116 -2.43 -24.66 25.84
CA ALA A 116 -3.38 -24.47 26.94
C ALA A 116 -2.67 -24.48 28.30
N LEU A 117 -1.72 -25.40 28.51
CA LEU A 117 -0.91 -25.47 29.73
C LEU A 117 0.00 -24.24 29.88
N SER A 118 0.61 -23.76 28.80
CA SER A 118 1.35 -22.50 28.77
C SER A 118 0.49 -21.31 29.19
N ALA A 119 -0.71 -21.20 28.62
CA ALA A 119 -1.64 -20.12 28.94
C ALA A 119 -2.05 -20.17 30.43
N ALA A 120 -2.26 -21.38 30.97
CA ALA A 120 -2.54 -21.61 32.39
C ALA A 120 -1.34 -21.41 33.33
N GLY A 121 -0.13 -21.22 32.80
CA GLY A 121 1.07 -20.87 33.57
C GLY A 121 1.89 -22.05 34.08
N TYR A 122 1.73 -23.25 33.50
CA TYR A 122 2.63 -24.36 33.76
C TYR A 122 3.94 -24.14 33.03
N GLU A 123 5.08 -24.43 33.65
CA GLU A 123 6.41 -24.20 33.06
C GLU A 123 6.75 -25.23 31.98
N ALA A 124 7.44 -24.81 30.91
CA ALA A 124 7.94 -25.71 29.88
C ALA A 124 8.93 -26.72 30.48
N ASN A 125 9.04 -27.90 29.85
CA ASN A 125 9.88 -29.02 30.28
C ASN A 125 9.60 -29.52 31.71
N THR A 126 8.37 -29.32 32.20
CA THR A 126 7.93 -29.82 33.51
C THR A 126 6.71 -30.72 33.37
N THR A 127 6.55 -31.64 34.31
CA THR A 127 5.37 -32.50 34.42
C THR A 127 4.33 -31.84 35.31
N ALA A 128 3.18 -31.50 34.73
CA ALA A 128 2.02 -31.00 35.44
C ALA A 128 1.15 -32.15 35.98
N ASN A 129 0.74 -32.07 37.25
CA ASN A 129 -0.29 -32.95 37.80
C ASN A 129 -1.67 -32.33 37.53
N LEU A 130 -2.48 -33.02 36.73
CA LEU A 130 -3.75 -32.52 36.20
C LEU A 130 -4.85 -33.55 36.42
N LYS A 131 -6.07 -33.16 36.06
CA LYS A 131 -7.17 -34.07 35.87
C LYS A 131 -7.94 -33.70 34.62
N TRP A 132 -8.64 -34.67 34.07
CA TRP A 132 -9.54 -34.41 32.95
C TRP A 132 -10.88 -35.08 33.21
N ALA A 133 -11.90 -34.60 32.53
CA ALA A 133 -13.25 -35.14 32.63
C ALA A 133 -13.92 -35.22 31.26
N VAL A 134 -14.91 -36.11 31.20
CA VAL A 134 -15.93 -36.10 30.18
C VAL A 134 -17.26 -35.72 30.83
N MET A 135 -17.84 -34.62 30.37
CA MET A 135 -19.17 -34.16 30.73
C MET A 135 -20.16 -34.70 29.70
N ALA A 136 -21.04 -35.62 30.11
CA ALA A 136 -22.14 -36.11 29.32
C ALA A 136 -23.40 -35.29 29.64
N GLN A 137 -23.96 -34.64 28.63
CA GLN A 137 -25.16 -33.83 28.76
C GLN A 137 -26.30 -34.44 27.93
N SER A 138 -27.49 -34.52 28.53
CA SER A 138 -28.73 -34.82 27.84
C SER A 138 -29.80 -33.89 28.38
N LEU A 139 -30.42 -33.09 27.51
CA LEU A 139 -31.37 -32.03 27.91
C LEU A 139 -30.78 -31.16 29.05
N ASP A 140 -31.42 -31.17 30.22
CA ASP A 140 -31.08 -30.41 31.42
C ASP A 140 -30.15 -31.17 32.40
N LYS A 141 -29.89 -32.47 32.19
CA LYS A 141 -29.02 -33.26 33.08
C LYS A 141 -27.60 -33.37 32.53
N VAL A 142 -26.63 -33.24 33.43
CA VAL A 142 -25.20 -33.45 33.18
C VAL A 142 -24.67 -34.50 34.14
N SER A 143 -23.96 -35.50 33.62
CA SER A 143 -23.15 -36.44 34.40
C SER A 143 -21.68 -36.29 34.02
N VAL A 144 -20.78 -36.48 34.99
CA VAL A 144 -19.34 -36.22 34.81
C VAL A 144 -18.56 -37.43 35.27
N ALA A 145 -17.65 -37.92 34.43
CA ALA A 145 -16.60 -38.85 34.83
C ALA A 145 -15.26 -38.14 34.72
N SER A 146 -14.40 -38.29 35.72
CA SER A 146 -13.08 -37.67 35.75
C SER A 146 -12.01 -38.61 36.27
N GLN A 147 -10.76 -38.34 35.91
CA GLN A 147 -9.61 -39.08 36.40
C GLN A 147 -8.33 -38.23 36.35
N ALA A 148 -7.29 -38.69 37.05
CA ALA A 148 -6.01 -37.99 37.09
C ALA A 148 -5.17 -38.25 35.83
N VAL A 149 -4.35 -37.28 35.45
CA VAL A 149 -3.36 -37.41 34.37
C VAL A 149 -2.13 -36.56 34.69
N ARG A 150 -0.95 -37.04 34.31
CA ARG A 150 0.29 -36.27 34.36
C ARG A 150 0.70 -35.93 32.93
N ILE A 151 0.97 -34.66 32.66
CA ILE A 151 1.36 -34.22 31.31
C ILE A 151 2.69 -33.49 31.41
N THR A 152 3.70 -34.00 30.73
CA THR A 152 4.98 -33.30 30.53
C THR A 152 4.86 -32.41 29.31
N ARG A 153 5.04 -31.10 29.51
CA ARG A 153 5.03 -30.08 28.46
C ARG A 153 6.17 -30.27 27.46
N PHE A 154 6.11 -29.54 26.34
CA PHE A 154 7.24 -29.39 25.42
C PHE A 154 8.48 -28.87 26.12
N GLU A 155 9.65 -29.16 25.55
CA GLU A 155 10.94 -28.71 26.10
C GLU A 155 11.06 -27.19 26.06
N THR A 156 10.50 -26.54 25.03
CA THR A 156 10.45 -25.09 24.90
C THR A 156 9.06 -24.51 25.03
N GLU A 157 8.97 -23.18 25.08
CA GLU A 157 7.70 -22.49 25.28
C GLU A 157 6.86 -22.54 24.00
N SER A 158 5.55 -22.71 24.15
CA SER A 158 4.65 -22.78 23.01
C SER A 158 4.58 -21.44 22.30
N ALA A 159 4.84 -21.44 20.99
CA ALA A 159 4.69 -20.26 20.16
C ALA A 159 3.24 -19.75 20.18
N PRO A 160 3.00 -18.45 20.49
CA PRO A 160 1.66 -17.86 20.43
C PRO A 160 1.22 -17.65 18.98
N ALA A 161 -0.07 -17.66 18.67
CA ALA A 161 -0.51 -17.46 17.28
C ALA A 161 -0.09 -16.09 16.68
N GLN A 162 0.05 -15.08 17.53
CA GLN A 162 0.49 -13.73 17.20
C GLN A 162 1.46 -13.25 18.27
N LEU A 163 2.37 -12.35 17.89
CA LEU A 163 3.32 -11.74 18.81
C LEU A 163 3.45 -10.26 18.52
N TYR A 164 3.60 -9.47 19.57
CA TYR A 164 3.71 -8.02 19.52
C TYR A 164 4.86 -7.55 20.38
N VAL A 165 5.48 -6.42 20.06
CA VAL A 165 6.53 -5.78 20.86
C VAL A 165 6.03 -4.46 21.43
N SER A 166 6.21 -4.25 22.73
CA SER A 166 5.98 -2.94 23.36
C SER A 166 7.08 -2.64 24.37
N GLY A 167 7.31 -1.35 24.63
CA GLY A 167 8.27 -0.90 25.62
C GLY A 167 8.81 0.49 25.32
N SER A 168 9.45 1.11 26.32
CA SER A 168 9.98 2.48 26.23
C SER A 168 11.04 2.66 25.14
N ALA A 169 11.71 1.59 24.72
CA ALA A 169 12.67 1.63 23.62
C ALA A 169 12.03 1.67 22.22
N THR A 170 10.77 1.24 22.09
CA THR A 170 10.11 1.00 20.78
C THR A 170 9.50 2.27 20.18
N GLU A 171 9.27 2.28 18.87
CA GLU A 171 8.65 3.41 18.14
C GLU A 171 7.21 3.74 18.58
N LYS A 172 6.54 2.83 19.31
CA LYS A 172 5.18 3.03 19.86
C LYS A 172 5.16 3.15 21.39
N GLY A 173 6.32 3.14 22.03
CA GLY A 173 6.45 3.24 23.48
C GLY A 173 5.85 2.06 24.25
N ALA A 174 5.62 2.28 25.55
CA ALA A 174 5.21 1.23 26.49
C ALA A 174 3.69 0.95 26.53
N ASN A 175 2.89 1.60 25.68
CA ASN A 175 1.46 1.34 25.63
C ASN A 175 1.18 0.03 24.86
N VAL A 176 0.84 -1.04 25.58
CA VAL A 176 0.61 -2.37 25.00
C VAL A 176 -0.55 -2.39 23.99
N THR A 177 -1.52 -1.48 24.09
CA THR A 177 -2.61 -1.38 23.09
C THR A 177 -2.12 -0.86 21.74
N LEU A 178 -0.92 -0.28 21.69
CA LEU A 178 -0.23 0.20 20.49
C LEU A 178 0.99 -0.68 20.15
N ALA A 179 1.13 -1.85 20.79
CA ALA A 179 2.27 -2.73 20.58
C ALA A 179 2.43 -3.08 19.09
N ILE A 180 3.68 -3.11 18.62
CA ILE A 180 4.02 -3.31 17.22
C ILE A 180 3.87 -4.79 16.88
N PRO A 181 3.03 -5.18 15.90
CA PRO A 181 2.91 -6.58 15.52
C PRO A 181 4.22 -7.10 14.91
N MET A 182 4.58 -8.34 15.23
CA MET A 182 5.68 -9.05 14.59
C MET A 182 5.15 -9.95 13.48
N LYS A 183 5.94 -10.11 12.41
CA LYS A 183 5.66 -11.08 11.37
C LYS A 183 5.89 -12.48 11.91
N ALA A 184 4.85 -13.30 11.95
CA ALA A 184 4.99 -14.73 12.16
C ALA A 184 5.56 -15.37 10.89
N LEU A 185 6.72 -16.00 10.98
CA LEU A 185 7.35 -16.66 9.84
C LEU A 185 6.68 -17.99 9.58
N LYS A 186 6.42 -18.26 8.29
CA LYS A 186 5.71 -19.44 7.82
C LYS A 186 6.55 -20.22 6.83
N ASP A 187 6.39 -21.53 6.81
CA ASP A 187 7.01 -22.40 5.82
C ASP A 187 6.34 -22.29 4.44
N GLY A 188 6.88 -23.00 3.44
CA GLY A 188 6.33 -23.05 2.08
C GLY A 188 4.89 -23.58 1.99
N ASP A 189 4.42 -24.33 2.99
CA ASP A 189 3.06 -24.85 3.10
C ASP A 189 2.12 -23.91 3.87
N GLY A 190 2.65 -22.81 4.41
CA GLY A 190 1.91 -21.79 5.14
C GLY A 190 1.73 -22.06 6.65
N ASN A 191 2.41 -23.08 7.18
CA ASN A 191 2.38 -23.42 8.60
C ASN A 191 3.29 -22.48 9.40
N LEU A 192 2.94 -22.22 10.66
CA LEU A 192 3.77 -21.41 11.56
C LEU A 192 5.05 -22.16 11.93
N THR A 193 6.19 -21.49 11.77
CA THR A 193 7.51 -22.01 12.16
C THR A 193 7.81 -21.84 13.64
N GLY A 194 7.05 -21.01 14.37
CA GLY A 194 7.36 -20.63 15.76
C GLY A 194 8.37 -19.48 15.89
N ILE A 195 8.81 -18.91 14.75
CA ILE A 195 9.74 -17.78 14.70
C ILE A 195 8.98 -16.49 14.32
N TYR A 196 9.27 -15.40 15.01
CA TYR A 196 8.69 -14.08 14.79
C TYR A 196 9.77 -13.05 14.49
N GLU A 197 9.47 -12.11 13.60
CA GLU A 197 10.41 -11.10 13.15
C GLU A 197 9.79 -9.69 13.09
N LEU A 198 10.55 -8.68 13.49
CA LEU A 198 10.18 -7.28 13.37
C LEU A 198 11.39 -6.43 12.98
N TYR A 199 11.21 -5.53 12.01
CA TYR A 199 12.18 -4.49 11.69
C TYR A 199 11.70 -3.16 12.26
N THR A 200 12.38 -2.59 13.24
CA THR A 200 11.93 -1.34 13.89
C THR A 200 13.09 -0.53 14.45
N GLY A 201 12.84 0.76 14.69
CA GLY A 201 13.74 1.64 15.41
C GLY A 201 13.68 1.37 16.92
N LEU A 202 14.85 1.35 17.56
CA LEU A 202 14.97 1.34 19.01
C LEU A 202 15.71 2.59 19.50
N THR A 203 15.36 3.07 20.69
CA THR A 203 16.10 4.10 21.42
C THR A 203 17.07 3.48 22.41
N ALA A 204 18.12 4.22 22.80
CA ALA A 204 19.06 3.78 23.83
C ALA A 204 18.46 3.90 25.24
N GLY A 205 18.84 2.99 26.14
CA GLY A 205 18.49 3.07 27.57
C GLY A 205 17.06 2.66 27.95
N GLY A 206 16.20 2.35 26.97
CA GLY A 206 14.86 1.80 27.21
C GLY A 206 14.83 0.27 27.26
N THR A 207 13.63 -0.29 27.46
CA THR A 207 13.38 -1.74 27.42
C THR A 207 12.24 -2.08 26.44
N LEU A 208 12.13 -3.36 26.11
CA LEU A 208 11.03 -3.95 25.36
C LEU A 208 10.61 -5.30 25.94
N GLN A 209 9.38 -5.71 25.64
CA GLN A 209 8.82 -7.00 26.00
C GLN A 209 7.90 -7.48 24.88
N PHE A 210 7.77 -8.80 24.74
CA PHE A 210 6.87 -9.42 23.79
C PHE A 210 5.53 -9.75 24.45
N TYR A 211 4.44 -9.67 23.69
CA TYR A 211 3.08 -9.95 24.15
C TYR A 211 2.34 -10.82 23.14
N GLY A 212 1.56 -11.78 23.63
CA GLY A 212 0.70 -12.61 22.76
C GLY A 212 -0.53 -11.87 22.19
N ALA A 213 -0.84 -10.67 22.69
CA ALA A 213 -1.90 -9.80 22.19
C ALA A 213 -1.62 -8.33 22.59
N GLN A 214 -2.30 -7.38 21.94
CA GLN A 214 -2.28 -5.95 22.30
C GLN A 214 -3.14 -5.65 23.55
N SER A 215 -2.88 -6.38 24.64
CA SER A 215 -3.61 -6.29 25.90
C SER A 215 -2.65 -6.44 27.08
N ALA A 216 -2.88 -5.66 28.14
CA ALA A 216 -2.11 -5.77 29.38
C ALA A 216 -2.30 -7.12 30.09
N SER A 217 -3.39 -7.83 29.81
CA SER A 217 -3.65 -9.18 30.35
C SER A 217 -3.09 -10.29 29.46
N ALA A 218 -2.43 -9.97 28.35
CA ALA A 218 -1.82 -10.97 27.48
C ALA A 218 -0.65 -11.66 28.18
N VAL A 219 -0.39 -12.91 27.82
CA VAL A 219 0.86 -13.58 28.19
C VAL A 219 2.02 -12.75 27.63
N SER A 220 2.99 -12.47 28.50
CA SER A 220 4.18 -11.69 28.15
C SER A 220 5.40 -12.59 28.08
N PHE A 221 6.38 -12.21 27.27
CA PHE A 221 7.67 -12.89 27.17
C PHE A 221 8.78 -11.84 27.22
N GLY A 222 9.73 -12.04 28.11
CA GLY A 222 10.90 -11.20 28.30
C GLY A 222 12.14 -12.07 28.39
N GLY A 223 13.17 -11.58 29.09
CA GLY A 223 14.34 -12.36 29.41
C GLY A 223 15.64 -11.55 29.34
N ALA A 224 16.76 -12.26 29.34
CA ALA A 224 18.10 -11.68 29.40
C ALA A 224 19.09 -12.51 28.57
N SER A 225 20.16 -11.88 28.11
CA SER A 225 21.27 -12.56 27.41
C SER A 225 20.82 -13.43 26.22
N GLY A 226 19.81 -12.98 25.48
CA GLY A 226 19.25 -13.69 24.32
C GLY A 226 18.37 -14.90 24.66
N GLN A 227 18.09 -15.16 25.93
CA GLN A 227 17.18 -16.21 26.38
C GLN A 227 15.78 -15.64 26.62
N LEU A 228 14.79 -16.21 25.97
CA LEU A 228 13.38 -15.86 26.08
C LEU A 228 12.74 -16.64 27.23
N GLN A 229 11.93 -15.95 28.04
CA GLN A 229 11.22 -16.55 29.16
C GLN A 229 9.80 -15.99 29.26
N ARG A 230 8.83 -16.88 29.47
CA ARG A 230 7.45 -16.50 29.81
C ARG A 230 7.44 -15.67 31.09
N ASN A 231 6.77 -14.52 31.05
CA ASN A 231 6.76 -13.51 32.11
C ASN A 231 8.16 -13.12 32.62
N GLY A 232 9.19 -13.28 31.79
CA GLY A 232 10.54 -12.86 32.09
C GLY A 232 10.66 -11.34 32.22
N ALA A 233 11.78 -10.88 32.78
CA ALA A 233 12.08 -9.46 32.91
C ALA A 233 12.08 -8.73 31.56
N ALA A 234 11.75 -7.44 31.54
CA ALA A 234 11.82 -6.64 30.33
C ALA A 234 13.25 -6.64 29.73
N ILE A 235 13.34 -6.83 28.42
CA ILE A 235 14.61 -6.93 27.68
C ILE A 235 15.18 -5.53 27.49
N ALA A 236 16.44 -5.33 27.87
CA ALA A 236 17.14 -4.07 27.63
C ALA A 236 17.39 -3.84 26.13
N SER A 237 17.18 -2.59 25.66
CA SER A 237 17.51 -2.21 24.30
C SER A 237 19.02 -2.34 24.03
N PRO A 238 19.46 -2.93 22.91
CA PRO A 238 20.87 -3.02 22.55
C PRO A 238 21.51 -1.66 22.19
N GLY A 239 20.70 -0.61 22.02
CA GLY A 239 21.16 0.75 21.70
C GLY A 239 20.27 1.44 20.67
N ALA A 240 20.57 2.70 20.37
CA ALA A 240 19.82 3.45 19.36
C ALA A 240 20.13 2.97 17.92
N GLY A 241 19.11 2.81 17.09
CA GLY A 241 19.25 2.41 15.69
C GLY A 241 18.06 1.61 15.17
N ALA A 242 18.08 1.23 13.90
CA ALA A 242 17.13 0.27 13.35
C ALA A 242 17.64 -1.16 13.58
N TYR A 243 16.75 -2.08 13.94
CA TYR A 243 17.07 -3.47 14.22
C TYR A 243 16.08 -4.41 13.56
N ARG A 244 16.56 -5.57 13.13
CA ARG A 244 15.75 -6.79 12.99
C ARG A 244 15.76 -7.50 14.35
N ILE A 245 14.58 -7.64 14.94
CA ILE A 245 14.33 -8.34 16.21
C ILE A 245 13.74 -9.70 15.84
N THR A 246 14.35 -10.77 16.34
CA THR A 246 13.83 -12.15 16.15
C THR A 246 13.51 -12.75 17.50
N ALA A 247 12.33 -13.38 17.61
CA ALA A 247 11.95 -14.23 18.74
C ALA A 247 11.70 -15.65 18.21
N ASP A 248 12.43 -16.63 18.74
CA ASP A 248 12.39 -18.03 18.34
C ASP A 248 11.93 -18.90 19.51
N PHE A 249 10.70 -19.40 19.43
CA PHE A 249 10.07 -20.23 20.45
C PHE A 249 10.50 -21.71 20.36
N ASN A 250 11.12 -22.14 19.26
CA ASN A 250 11.66 -23.49 19.15
C ASN A 250 12.92 -23.67 20.00
N ASN A 251 13.64 -22.56 20.23
CA ASN A 251 14.88 -22.53 21.02
C ASN A 251 14.76 -21.67 22.29
N ASN A 252 13.61 -21.04 22.54
CA ASN A 252 13.42 -20.03 23.59
C ASN A 252 14.50 -18.94 23.56
N THR A 253 14.75 -18.37 22.38
CA THR A 253 15.74 -17.29 22.23
C THR A 253 15.15 -16.02 21.63
N TYR A 254 15.85 -14.91 21.84
CA TYR A 254 15.65 -13.69 21.07
C TYR A 254 16.99 -13.12 20.62
N SER A 255 16.99 -12.38 19.52
CA SER A 255 18.19 -11.73 19.00
C SER A 255 17.92 -10.38 18.37
N PHE A 256 18.97 -9.56 18.30
CA PHE A 256 18.97 -8.25 17.67
C PHE A 256 20.06 -8.22 16.59
N LEU A 257 19.66 -7.97 15.35
CA LEU A 257 20.57 -7.63 14.27
C LEU A 257 20.43 -6.13 13.98
N LYS A 258 21.46 -5.34 14.29
CA LYS A 258 21.48 -3.91 13.94
C LYS A 258 21.51 -3.76 12.43
N ILE A 259 20.69 -2.87 11.89
CA ILE A 259 20.58 -2.55 10.47
C ILE A 259 21.23 -1.20 10.24
N ASP A 260 22.49 -1.20 9.81
CA ASP A 260 23.23 0.01 9.46
C ASP A 260 22.87 0.49 8.05
N LYS A 261 22.55 -0.45 7.14
CA LYS A 261 22.02 -0.15 5.80
C LYS A 261 21.25 -1.32 5.20
N ILE A 262 20.28 -1.00 4.35
CA ILE A 262 19.69 -1.95 3.39
C ILE A 262 19.90 -1.33 2.01
N SER A 263 20.57 -2.04 1.12
CA SER A 263 20.98 -1.50 -0.17
C SER A 263 20.30 -2.21 -1.34
N VAL A 264 20.05 -1.49 -2.42
CA VAL A 264 19.83 -2.07 -3.75
C VAL A 264 21.17 -2.55 -4.30
N VAL A 265 21.23 -3.80 -4.76
CA VAL A 265 22.43 -4.42 -5.33
C VAL A 265 22.04 -5.27 -6.54
N GLY A 266 22.66 -5.08 -7.70
CA GLY A 266 22.28 -5.82 -8.89
C GLY A 266 22.84 -5.25 -10.17
N GLY A 267 22.52 -5.87 -11.31
CA GLY A 267 22.98 -5.41 -12.62
C GLY A 267 22.45 -4.05 -13.04
N ASN A 268 21.45 -3.52 -12.32
CA ASN A 268 20.76 -2.26 -12.62
C ASN A 268 21.49 -1.00 -12.12
N ILE A 269 22.49 -1.12 -11.24
CA ILE A 269 23.20 0.02 -10.64
C ILE A 269 24.67 0.09 -11.09
N THR A 270 25.31 1.23 -10.83
CA THR A 270 26.77 1.40 -11.06
C THR A 270 27.55 0.32 -10.31
N ASN A 271 28.58 -0.25 -10.94
CA ASN A 271 29.37 -1.39 -10.44
C ASN A 271 28.61 -2.73 -10.30
N GLY A 272 27.35 -2.81 -10.72
CA GLY A 272 26.59 -4.05 -10.79
C GLY A 272 26.47 -4.77 -9.44
N TRP A 273 26.72 -6.07 -9.43
CA TRP A 273 26.76 -6.91 -8.22
C TRP A 273 27.89 -6.57 -7.22
N GLY A 274 28.85 -5.74 -7.62
CA GLY A 274 29.85 -5.14 -6.72
C GLY A 274 29.43 -3.78 -6.16
N GLY A 275 28.31 -3.21 -6.64
CA GLY A 275 27.74 -1.95 -6.17
C GLY A 275 26.97 -2.08 -4.85
N ASP A 276 26.61 -0.94 -4.29
CA ASP A 276 25.88 -0.86 -3.02
C ASP A 276 25.18 0.51 -2.90
N GLU A 277 23.87 0.55 -3.16
CA GLU A 277 23.08 1.79 -3.15
C GLU A 277 22.12 1.80 -1.93
N PRO A 278 22.47 2.46 -0.81
CA PRO A 278 21.76 2.33 0.46
C PRO A 278 20.45 3.11 0.51
N LEU A 279 19.41 2.48 1.05
CA LEU A 279 18.14 3.09 1.41
C LEU A 279 18.16 3.58 2.86
N GLN A 280 17.32 4.56 3.17
CA GLN A 280 17.25 5.21 4.48
C GLN A 280 16.05 4.73 5.27
N TYR A 281 16.25 4.39 6.55
CA TYR A 281 15.14 4.07 7.44
C TYR A 281 14.25 5.29 7.68
N LYS A 282 12.93 5.12 7.53
CA LYS A 282 11.92 6.18 7.69
C LYS A 282 11.03 5.99 8.92
N GLY A 283 11.30 4.96 9.72
CA GLY A 283 10.45 4.58 10.85
C GLY A 283 9.36 3.60 10.45
N ASN A 284 8.76 2.94 11.44
CA ASN A 284 7.63 2.01 11.29
C ASN A 284 7.91 0.90 10.25
N SER A 285 9.10 0.31 10.27
CA SER A 285 9.50 -0.79 9.36
C SER A 285 9.68 -0.38 7.88
N VAL A 286 9.83 0.90 7.57
CA VAL A 286 9.96 1.41 6.19
C VAL A 286 11.39 1.89 5.88
N TRP A 287 11.93 1.47 4.73
CA TRP A 287 13.16 1.98 4.14
C TRP A 287 12.88 2.63 2.78
N GLU A 288 13.40 3.83 2.54
CA GLU A 288 13.24 4.52 1.25
C GLU A 288 14.53 5.19 0.78
N GLY A 289 14.72 5.22 -0.55
CA GLY A 289 15.84 5.93 -1.17
C GLY A 289 15.66 6.06 -2.67
N SER A 290 16.29 7.09 -3.24
CA SER A 290 16.35 7.28 -4.68
C SER A 290 17.67 6.74 -5.22
N VAL A 291 17.59 5.83 -6.18
CA VAL A 291 18.74 5.14 -6.77
C VAL A 291 18.78 5.42 -8.27
N ASN A 292 19.97 5.71 -8.80
CA ASN A 292 20.16 5.89 -10.23
C ASN A 292 20.45 4.55 -10.91
N LEU A 293 19.51 4.09 -11.73
CA LEU A 293 19.60 2.87 -12.51
C LEU A 293 20.33 3.13 -13.83
N VAL A 294 21.35 2.33 -14.11
CA VAL A 294 22.20 2.42 -15.31
C VAL A 294 21.88 1.36 -16.35
N ALA A 295 21.11 0.33 -15.99
CA ALA A 295 20.67 -0.73 -16.90
C ALA A 295 19.32 -1.33 -16.48
N ASP A 296 18.60 -1.87 -17.45
CA ASP A 296 17.35 -2.62 -17.22
C ASP A 296 17.69 -4.08 -16.87
N ALA A 297 18.07 -4.32 -15.61
CA ALA A 297 18.52 -5.61 -15.12
C ALA A 297 17.95 -5.94 -13.72
N GLY A 298 17.99 -7.22 -13.35
CA GLY A 298 17.54 -7.68 -12.04
C GLY A 298 18.45 -7.25 -10.88
N TYR A 299 17.90 -7.30 -9.66
CA TYR A 299 18.56 -6.85 -8.44
C TYR A 299 18.03 -7.56 -7.19
N ILE A 300 18.68 -7.32 -6.04
CA ILE A 300 18.27 -7.78 -4.72
C ILE A 300 18.29 -6.61 -3.74
N PHE A 301 17.74 -6.84 -2.53
CA PHE A 301 18.09 -6.01 -1.39
C PHE A 301 19.09 -6.74 -0.49
N ARG A 302 20.07 -6.02 0.06
CA ARG A 302 21.11 -6.60 0.91
C ARG A 302 21.27 -5.80 2.19
N VAL A 303 21.25 -6.49 3.33
CA VAL A 303 21.42 -5.87 4.65
C VAL A 303 22.91 -5.80 4.99
N ASN A 304 23.35 -4.64 5.48
CA ASN A 304 24.70 -4.38 5.99
C ASN A 304 25.87 -4.71 5.05
N GLY A 305 25.62 -4.86 3.74
CA GLY A 305 26.64 -5.29 2.79
C GLY A 305 26.96 -6.79 2.84
N ASP A 306 26.21 -7.58 3.61
CA ASP A 306 26.47 -8.99 3.89
C ASP A 306 25.61 -9.91 3.02
N TRP A 307 26.26 -10.83 2.31
CA TRP A 307 25.61 -11.81 1.44
C TRP A 307 24.86 -12.91 2.21
N ALA A 308 25.05 -13.04 3.52
CA ALA A 308 24.19 -13.89 4.35
C ALA A 308 22.78 -13.29 4.54
N TYR A 309 22.64 -11.97 4.36
CA TYR A 309 21.39 -11.23 4.58
C TYR A 309 20.88 -10.57 3.30
N GLN A 310 20.64 -11.39 2.29
CA GLN A 310 20.04 -10.98 1.03
C GLN A 310 18.54 -11.31 0.98
N ILE A 311 17.77 -10.34 0.51
CA ILE A 311 16.31 -10.34 0.48
C ILE A 311 15.86 -10.33 -0.98
N LYS A 312 15.01 -11.29 -1.31
CA LYS A 312 14.61 -11.65 -2.67
C LYS A 312 13.09 -11.64 -2.82
N ARG A 313 12.61 -11.68 -4.06
CA ARG A 313 11.18 -11.76 -4.35
C ARG A 313 10.70 -13.20 -4.19
N ILE A 314 9.54 -13.39 -3.58
CA ILE A 314 8.85 -14.69 -3.58
C ILE A 314 8.26 -14.93 -4.97
N VAL A 315 8.56 -16.07 -5.59
CA VAL A 315 8.09 -16.42 -6.94
C VAL A 315 6.55 -16.43 -6.97
N GLY A 316 5.98 -15.91 -8.05
CA GLY A 316 4.52 -15.84 -8.23
C GLY A 316 3.85 -14.69 -7.45
N THR A 317 4.62 -13.85 -6.76
CA THR A 317 4.09 -12.63 -6.12
C THR A 317 4.51 -11.38 -6.90
N THR A 318 3.68 -10.35 -6.88
CA THR A 318 4.00 -9.07 -7.51
C THR A 318 5.20 -8.40 -6.85
N ASN A 319 5.19 -8.36 -5.51
CA ASN A 319 6.15 -7.55 -4.75
C ASN A 319 6.47 -8.09 -3.35
N GLN A 320 6.20 -9.36 -3.04
CA GLN A 320 6.49 -9.88 -1.70
C GLN A 320 7.95 -10.32 -1.57
N LEU A 321 8.53 -10.06 -0.41
CA LEU A 321 9.93 -10.29 -0.10
C LEU A 321 10.13 -11.41 0.93
N VAL A 322 11.27 -12.09 0.81
CA VAL A 322 11.73 -13.09 1.78
C VAL A 322 13.26 -13.03 1.91
N MET A 323 13.78 -13.27 3.11
CA MET A 323 15.21 -13.48 3.32
C MET A 323 15.62 -14.82 2.69
N GLN A 324 16.66 -14.83 1.85
CA GLN A 324 17.04 -16.03 1.10
C GLN A 324 17.31 -17.23 1.99
N SER A 325 18.09 -17.07 3.06
CA SER A 325 18.44 -18.16 3.98
C SER A 325 17.20 -18.81 4.61
N PHE A 326 16.22 -18.00 5.03
CA PHE A 326 14.95 -18.51 5.54
C PHE A 326 14.16 -19.25 4.46
N ALA A 327 14.13 -18.71 3.23
CA ALA A 327 13.40 -19.32 2.13
C ALA A 327 13.96 -20.70 1.74
N GLU A 328 15.29 -20.83 1.70
CA GLU A 328 15.99 -22.09 1.42
C GLU A 328 15.67 -23.17 2.45
N GLU A 329 15.74 -22.84 3.74
CA GLU A 329 15.44 -23.76 4.84
C GLU A 329 13.95 -24.18 4.85
N ASN A 330 13.05 -23.29 4.44
CA ASN A 330 11.61 -23.48 4.54
C ASN A 330 10.92 -23.79 3.21
N LYS A 331 11.69 -24.15 2.18
CA LYS A 331 11.19 -24.56 0.84
C LYS A 331 10.29 -23.50 0.17
N ILE A 332 10.53 -22.22 0.44
CA ILE A 332 9.86 -21.11 -0.24
C ILE A 332 10.63 -20.84 -1.53
N THR A 333 9.92 -20.79 -2.66
CA THR A 333 10.54 -20.45 -3.95
C THR A 333 10.75 -18.94 -4.07
N PHE A 334 11.96 -18.54 -4.46
CA PHE A 334 12.37 -17.14 -4.56
C PHE A 334 13.17 -16.89 -5.84
N GLU A 335 13.25 -15.62 -6.22
CA GLU A 335 13.98 -15.12 -7.38
C GLU A 335 14.52 -13.71 -7.11
N ASP A 336 15.50 -13.29 -7.90
CA ASP A 336 15.93 -11.88 -7.89
C ASP A 336 14.77 -10.98 -8.33
N LEU A 337 14.76 -9.74 -7.83
CA LEU A 337 13.76 -8.77 -8.24
C LEU A 337 13.95 -8.46 -9.74
N PRO A 338 12.86 -8.41 -10.52
CA PRO A 338 12.94 -8.13 -11.95
C PRO A 338 13.41 -6.68 -12.20
N ALA A 339 13.83 -6.40 -13.42
CA ALA A 339 14.22 -5.04 -13.81
C ALA A 339 13.10 -4.01 -13.60
N ALA A 340 13.49 -2.78 -13.27
CA ALA A 340 12.56 -1.70 -12.93
C ALA A 340 11.89 -1.03 -14.16
N GLY A 341 12.17 -1.51 -15.38
CA GLY A 341 11.56 -1.02 -16.61
C GLY A 341 12.27 0.23 -17.18
N GLY A 342 13.59 0.29 -17.07
CA GLY A 342 14.42 1.34 -17.66
C GLY A 342 15.56 1.88 -16.78
N THR A 343 16.25 2.88 -17.31
CA THR A 343 17.35 3.61 -16.65
C THR A 343 16.89 4.96 -16.09
N GLY A 344 17.71 5.58 -15.25
CA GLY A 344 17.45 6.88 -14.62
C GLY A 344 17.19 6.75 -13.12
N LYS A 345 16.70 7.83 -12.51
CA LYS A 345 16.49 7.88 -11.06
C LYS A 345 15.15 7.22 -10.70
N TYR A 346 15.17 6.28 -9.76
CA TYR A 346 13.99 5.58 -9.27
C TYR A 346 13.93 5.64 -7.74
N LYS A 347 12.74 5.83 -7.19
CA LYS A 347 12.48 5.74 -5.76
C LYS A 347 12.15 4.29 -5.42
N PHE A 348 12.90 3.74 -4.48
CA PHE A 348 12.68 2.44 -3.88
C PHE A 348 12.07 2.61 -2.50
N THR A 349 11.02 1.86 -2.22
CA THR A 349 10.40 1.75 -0.89
C THR A 349 10.33 0.28 -0.51
N ILE A 350 10.84 -0.08 0.68
CA ILE A 350 10.68 -1.40 1.28
C ILE A 350 9.83 -1.24 2.54
N ASN A 351 8.86 -2.12 2.74
CA ASN A 351 8.04 -2.16 3.93
C ASN A 351 8.10 -3.57 4.56
N PHE A 352 8.64 -3.64 5.77
CA PHE A 352 8.74 -4.87 6.57
C PHE A 352 7.62 -5.00 7.62
N ALA A 353 6.39 -4.61 7.28
CA ALA A 353 5.23 -4.79 8.14
C ALA A 353 4.91 -6.28 8.40
N ALA A 354 4.20 -6.53 9.50
CA ALA A 354 3.93 -7.88 10.03
C ALA A 354 3.11 -8.78 9.08
N ASP A 355 2.24 -8.20 8.26
CA ASP A 355 1.41 -8.95 7.32
C ASP A 355 2.27 -9.55 6.19
N LYS A 356 3.00 -8.69 5.48
CA LYS A 356 3.86 -9.07 4.36
C LYS A 356 4.99 -8.07 4.20
N TYR A 357 6.15 -8.61 3.86
CA TYR A 357 7.28 -7.79 3.46
C TYR A 357 7.11 -7.47 1.99
N THR A 358 7.16 -6.19 1.64
CA THR A 358 6.86 -5.72 0.30
C THR A 358 7.84 -4.67 -0.17
N TYR A 359 7.91 -4.48 -1.49
CA TYR A 359 8.62 -3.36 -2.08
C TYR A 359 7.76 -2.60 -3.11
N ALA A 360 8.16 -1.38 -3.41
CA ALA A 360 7.67 -0.56 -4.52
C ALA A 360 8.84 0.14 -5.21
N VAL A 361 8.75 0.28 -6.53
CA VAL A 361 9.72 0.99 -7.36
C VAL A 361 8.97 1.89 -8.31
N GLU A 362 9.28 3.17 -8.28
CA GLU A 362 8.66 4.18 -9.13
C GLU A 362 9.71 5.14 -9.67
N LYS A 363 9.47 5.76 -10.83
CA LYS A 363 10.39 6.77 -11.36
C LYS A 363 10.47 7.94 -10.39
N ASP A 364 11.67 8.28 -9.96
CA ASP A 364 11.92 9.46 -9.16
C ASP A 364 12.17 10.65 -10.09
N ASN A 365 11.11 11.38 -10.38
CA ASN A 365 11.19 12.61 -11.16
C ASN A 365 11.67 13.81 -10.34
N SER A 366 12.01 13.65 -9.04
CA SER A 366 12.47 14.77 -8.23
C SER A 366 13.82 15.32 -8.70
N VAL A 367 13.92 16.64 -8.67
CA VAL A 367 15.14 17.39 -8.97
C VAL A 367 15.66 18.04 -7.69
N THR A 368 16.98 18.21 -7.58
CA THR A 368 17.59 18.91 -6.45
C THR A 368 17.45 20.42 -6.66
N PRO A 369 16.68 21.15 -5.82
CA PRO A 369 16.49 22.59 -6.02
C PRO A 369 17.82 23.35 -6.01
N PRO A 370 17.98 24.37 -6.87
CA PRO A 370 19.15 25.23 -6.82
C PRO A 370 19.18 26.01 -5.50
N THR A 371 20.36 26.12 -4.88
CA THR A 371 20.56 26.86 -3.62
C THR A 371 20.92 28.32 -3.84
N GLU A 372 21.32 28.70 -5.06
CA GLU A 372 21.78 30.03 -5.42
C GLU A 372 21.13 30.51 -6.72
N VAL A 373 20.95 31.83 -6.84
CA VAL A 373 20.50 32.47 -8.08
C VAL A 373 21.72 32.76 -8.94
N PRO A 374 21.85 32.20 -10.15
CA PRO A 374 23.01 32.45 -11.01
C PRO A 374 23.05 33.91 -11.49
N ASN A 375 24.19 34.35 -12.01
CA ASN A 375 24.33 35.69 -12.61
C ASN A 375 23.82 35.77 -14.04
N GLN A 376 24.00 34.70 -14.82
CA GLN A 376 23.56 34.55 -16.20
C GLN A 376 22.94 33.17 -16.39
N LEU A 377 22.05 33.04 -17.36
CA LEU A 377 21.42 31.78 -17.71
C LEU A 377 21.17 31.73 -19.21
N PHE A 378 21.63 30.66 -19.84
CA PHE A 378 21.53 30.43 -21.27
C PHE A 378 20.64 29.21 -21.51
N LEU A 379 19.75 29.30 -22.49
CA LEU A 379 19.12 28.14 -23.09
C LEU A 379 19.98 27.70 -24.27
N LEU A 380 20.42 26.44 -24.26
CA LEU A 380 21.16 25.84 -25.36
C LEU A 380 20.30 24.77 -26.02
N SER A 381 20.48 24.56 -27.32
CA SER A 381 19.89 23.47 -28.09
C SER A 381 21.00 22.70 -28.78
N ASP A 382 21.07 21.39 -28.52
CA ASP A 382 22.15 20.52 -29.02
C ASP A 382 23.57 21.14 -28.80
N GLY A 383 23.75 21.84 -27.68
CA GLY A 383 25.00 22.53 -27.30
C GLY A 383 25.21 23.94 -27.86
N ALA A 384 24.37 24.42 -28.78
CA ALA A 384 24.45 25.76 -29.34
C ALA A 384 23.52 26.76 -28.62
N LYS A 385 23.95 28.01 -28.44
CA LYS A 385 23.14 29.05 -27.80
C LYS A 385 21.84 29.32 -28.58
N VAL A 386 20.71 29.21 -27.90
CA VAL A 386 19.41 29.70 -28.37
C VAL A 386 19.21 31.13 -27.90
N VAL A 387 19.33 31.39 -26.59
CA VAL A 387 19.11 32.72 -26.00
C VAL A 387 19.82 32.84 -24.65
N GLU A 388 20.29 34.05 -24.33
CA GLU A 388 20.60 34.45 -22.94
C GLU A 388 19.33 35.03 -22.31
N LEU A 389 18.90 34.45 -21.19
CA LEU A 389 17.69 34.88 -20.49
C LEU A 389 17.96 36.15 -19.68
N THR A 390 17.01 37.08 -19.71
CA THR A 390 17.12 38.36 -19.01
C THR A 390 16.82 38.18 -17.52
N LYS A 391 17.78 38.52 -16.66
CA LYS A 391 17.64 38.47 -15.20
C LYS A 391 16.84 39.65 -14.64
N SER A 392 15.91 39.38 -13.73
CA SER A 392 15.23 40.35 -12.88
C SER A 392 15.03 39.75 -11.48
N GLY A 393 15.81 40.22 -10.51
CA GLY A 393 15.86 39.61 -9.17
C GLY A 393 16.28 38.12 -9.24
N SER A 394 15.40 37.23 -8.80
CA SER A 394 15.58 35.77 -8.85
C SER A 394 14.97 35.09 -10.07
N THR A 395 14.42 35.86 -11.02
CA THR A 395 13.74 35.35 -12.20
C THR A 395 14.55 35.65 -13.47
N PHE A 396 14.58 34.68 -14.39
CA PHE A 396 15.16 34.79 -15.72
C PHE A 396 14.06 34.61 -16.76
N SER A 397 13.86 35.56 -17.65
CA SER A 397 12.81 35.51 -18.68
C SER A 397 13.43 35.46 -20.08
N SER A 398 12.81 34.71 -20.99
CA SER A 398 13.21 34.72 -22.40
C SER A 398 12.93 36.07 -23.08
N GLY A 399 12.03 36.90 -22.51
CA GLY A 399 11.61 38.20 -23.04
C GLY A 399 10.81 38.13 -24.34
N LYS A 400 11.07 37.12 -25.17
CA LYS A 400 10.44 36.79 -26.44
C LYS A 400 9.96 35.34 -26.43
N TYR A 401 9.14 34.99 -27.41
CA TYR A 401 8.82 33.61 -27.73
C TYR A 401 9.98 32.97 -28.48
N LEU A 402 10.32 31.74 -28.10
CA LEU A 402 11.38 30.94 -28.69
C LEU A 402 10.73 29.81 -29.49
N ALA A 403 11.00 29.72 -30.78
CA ALA A 403 10.54 28.60 -31.61
C ALA A 403 11.34 27.33 -31.25
N LEU A 404 10.79 26.51 -30.37
CA LEU A 404 11.39 25.25 -29.93
C LEU A 404 10.79 24.09 -30.74
N GLN A 405 11.54 23.00 -30.90
CA GLN A 405 11.20 21.84 -31.72
C GLN A 405 11.27 20.55 -30.92
N LYS A 406 10.29 19.66 -31.10
CA LYS A 406 10.20 18.36 -30.44
C LYS A 406 11.39 17.45 -30.76
N SER A 407 11.97 17.59 -31.95
CA SER A 407 13.11 16.79 -32.41
C SER A 407 14.45 17.23 -31.80
N LYS A 408 14.46 18.30 -31.01
CA LYS A 408 15.65 18.91 -30.42
C LYS A 408 15.71 18.67 -28.91
N THR A 409 16.93 18.68 -28.39
CA THR A 409 17.18 18.64 -26.95
C THR A 409 17.65 20.01 -26.47
N TYR A 410 17.30 20.35 -25.24
CA TYR A 410 17.63 21.64 -24.64
C TYR A 410 18.33 21.48 -23.30
N THR A 411 19.13 22.47 -22.91
CA THR A 411 19.74 22.55 -21.58
C THR A 411 19.74 23.99 -21.08
N LEU A 412 19.58 24.19 -19.78
CA LEU A 412 19.82 25.47 -19.12
C LEU A 412 21.22 25.48 -18.51
N ASN A 413 22.03 26.50 -18.78
CA ASN A 413 23.41 26.57 -18.30
C ASN A 413 23.82 27.99 -17.90
N THR A 414 24.71 28.13 -16.91
CA THR A 414 25.24 29.45 -16.51
C THR A 414 26.29 30.03 -17.47
N LYS A 415 26.72 29.26 -18.48
CA LYS A 415 27.62 29.69 -19.55
C LYS A 415 27.07 29.35 -20.94
N GLU A 416 27.40 30.21 -21.90
CA GLU A 416 27.00 30.09 -23.30
C GLU A 416 27.51 28.81 -23.98
N ASP A 417 28.69 28.33 -23.59
CA ASP A 417 29.34 27.13 -24.15
C ASP A 417 28.90 25.82 -23.48
N GLY A 418 27.97 25.88 -22.51
CA GLY A 418 27.51 24.72 -21.75
C GLY A 418 28.48 24.23 -20.66
N SER A 419 29.63 24.88 -20.46
CA SER A 419 30.64 24.47 -19.47
C SER A 419 30.34 24.92 -18.02
N GLY A 420 29.25 25.66 -17.82
CA GLY A 420 28.82 26.15 -16.52
C GLY A 420 27.96 25.16 -15.75
N THR A 421 27.33 25.65 -14.67
CA THR A 421 26.35 24.89 -13.89
C THR A 421 25.13 24.62 -14.75
N ALA A 422 24.79 23.34 -14.92
CA ALA A 422 23.62 22.90 -15.67
C ALA A 422 22.39 22.79 -14.77
N TYR A 423 21.24 23.13 -15.33
CA TYR A 423 19.94 22.95 -14.71
C TYR A 423 19.02 22.10 -15.59
N THR A 424 18.22 21.28 -14.93
CA THR A 424 17.19 20.40 -15.52
C THR A 424 15.81 20.78 -14.96
N ILE A 425 14.76 20.22 -15.55
CA ILE A 425 13.39 20.34 -15.06
C ILE A 425 12.74 18.99 -14.78
N THR A 426 11.64 19.01 -14.04
CA THR A 426 10.67 17.91 -13.99
C THR A 426 9.78 17.94 -15.24
N GLY A 427 9.59 16.82 -15.93
CA GLY A 427 8.63 16.74 -17.04
C GLY A 427 9.07 17.43 -18.34
N THR A 428 8.10 17.83 -19.16
CA THR A 428 8.31 18.29 -20.56
C THR A 428 7.71 19.68 -20.78
N ILE A 429 8.42 20.58 -21.45
CA ILE A 429 7.86 21.88 -21.85
C ILE A 429 6.78 21.66 -22.92
N GLY A 430 5.62 22.32 -22.80
CA GLY A 430 4.50 22.17 -23.73
C GLY A 430 3.53 21.03 -23.41
N GLU A 431 3.76 20.27 -22.33
CA GLU A 431 2.85 19.25 -21.85
C GLU A 431 1.81 19.84 -20.87
N ALA A 432 0.53 19.82 -21.25
CA ALA A 432 -0.57 20.37 -20.45
C ALA A 432 -1.81 19.51 -20.57
N ALA A 433 -2.68 19.56 -19.56
CA ALA A 433 -3.98 18.87 -19.56
C ALA A 433 -4.94 19.38 -20.65
N THR A 434 -4.81 20.66 -21.04
CA THR A 434 -5.66 21.33 -22.04
C THR A 434 -4.82 21.88 -23.20
N PRO A 435 -4.16 21.01 -24.00
CA PRO A 435 -3.19 21.43 -25.01
C PRO A 435 -3.79 22.20 -26.20
N THR A 436 -5.12 22.21 -26.32
CA THR A 436 -5.91 22.87 -27.36
C THR A 436 -6.51 24.20 -26.90
N ALA A 437 -6.31 24.61 -25.64
CA ALA A 437 -6.75 25.92 -25.17
C ALA A 437 -6.02 27.05 -25.92
N ASP A 438 -6.65 28.22 -26.04
CA ASP A 438 -6.07 29.33 -26.81
C ASP A 438 -4.73 29.78 -26.18
N LYS A 439 -4.69 29.95 -24.87
CA LYS A 439 -3.45 30.13 -24.09
C LYS A 439 -3.16 28.86 -23.31
N VAL A 440 -2.01 28.24 -23.55
CA VAL A 440 -1.57 27.05 -22.83
C VAL A 440 -0.34 27.42 -22.01
N GLU A 441 -0.40 27.19 -20.71
CA GLU A 441 0.70 27.47 -19.79
C GLU A 441 0.76 26.43 -18.68
N ASN A 442 1.98 26.18 -18.20
CA ASN A 442 2.21 25.30 -17.06
C ASN A 442 3.51 25.68 -16.35
N LYS A 443 3.74 25.06 -15.20
CA LYS A 443 4.96 25.17 -14.41
C LYS A 443 5.54 23.79 -14.13
N VAL A 444 6.86 23.74 -14.04
CA VAL A 444 7.64 22.56 -13.69
C VAL A 444 8.72 22.94 -12.69
N GLN A 445 9.17 22.00 -11.86
CA GLN A 445 10.26 22.26 -10.93
C GLN A 445 11.60 22.26 -11.68
N VAL A 446 12.53 23.08 -11.21
CA VAL A 446 13.90 23.23 -11.71
C VAL A 446 14.86 22.69 -10.67
N GLY A 447 15.89 21.98 -11.12
CA GLY A 447 16.97 21.57 -10.23
C GLY A 447 18.32 21.53 -10.91
N VAL A 448 19.35 21.36 -10.10
CA VAL A 448 20.73 21.20 -10.58
C VAL A 448 20.87 19.83 -11.24
N GLY A 449 21.37 19.80 -12.47
CA GLY A 449 21.52 18.56 -13.24
C GLY A 449 21.72 18.81 -14.73
N ASN A 450 22.22 17.80 -15.44
CA ASN A 450 22.56 17.85 -16.87
C ASN A 450 21.60 17.04 -17.76
N THR A 451 20.51 16.52 -17.21
CA THR A 451 19.47 15.83 -17.99
C THR A 451 18.88 16.79 -19.01
N ALA A 452 18.73 16.32 -20.26
CA ALA A 452 18.17 17.12 -21.33
C ALA A 452 16.71 17.50 -21.06
N ILE A 453 16.38 18.75 -21.37
CA ILE A 453 15.04 19.32 -21.35
C ILE A 453 14.39 19.06 -22.71
N ASN A 454 13.24 18.38 -22.71
CA ASN A 454 12.48 18.08 -23.92
C ASN A 454 11.29 19.02 -24.06
N VAL A 455 10.84 19.23 -25.30
CA VAL A 455 9.57 19.92 -25.62
C VAL A 455 8.59 18.94 -26.26
N ALA A 456 7.31 19.06 -25.94
CA ALA A 456 6.29 18.09 -26.34
C ALA A 456 5.89 18.23 -27.83
N ARG A 457 6.12 19.40 -28.42
CA ARG A 457 5.72 19.77 -29.79
C ARG A 457 6.54 20.96 -30.30
N ASP A 458 6.60 21.10 -31.62
CA ASP A 458 7.11 22.30 -32.27
C ASP A 458 6.15 23.46 -31.98
N GLN A 459 6.65 24.52 -31.36
CA GLN A 459 5.84 25.69 -30.98
C GLN A 459 6.74 26.87 -30.57
N ALA A 460 6.19 28.08 -30.62
CA ALA A 460 6.77 29.28 -30.04
C ALA A 460 6.44 29.38 -28.53
N TYR A 461 7.44 29.24 -27.66
CA TYR A 461 7.28 29.25 -26.20
C TYR A 461 7.91 30.49 -25.57
N GLN A 462 7.20 31.14 -24.63
CA GLN A 462 7.84 32.08 -23.71
C GLN A 462 8.19 31.35 -22.41
N LEU A 463 9.42 31.53 -21.92
CA LEU A 463 9.95 30.85 -20.74
C LEU A 463 10.25 31.85 -19.61
N SER A 464 10.04 31.42 -18.37
CA SER A 464 10.42 32.15 -17.17
C SER A 464 10.92 31.18 -16.09
N VAL A 465 12.15 31.37 -15.61
CA VAL A 465 12.81 30.51 -14.62
C VAL A 465 12.99 31.30 -13.32
N ASN A 466 12.35 30.87 -12.24
CA ASN A 466 12.44 31.48 -10.92
C ASN A 466 13.26 30.58 -9.97
N PHE A 467 14.43 31.05 -9.56
CA PHE A 467 15.34 30.28 -8.70
C PHE A 467 14.95 30.29 -7.22
N SER A 468 14.19 31.29 -6.76
CA SER A 468 13.68 31.30 -5.37
C SER A 468 12.61 30.23 -5.14
N ASN A 469 11.80 29.97 -6.17
CA ASN A 469 10.75 28.94 -6.13
C ASN A 469 11.20 27.61 -6.72
N ALA A 470 12.40 27.54 -7.32
CA ALA A 470 12.86 26.41 -8.11
C ALA A 470 11.84 26.00 -9.20
N GLU A 471 11.34 26.97 -9.96
CA GLU A 471 10.27 26.75 -10.97
C GLU A 471 10.69 27.26 -12.35
N LEU A 472 10.30 26.54 -13.40
CA LEU A 472 10.24 27.03 -14.77
C LEU A 472 8.77 27.08 -15.19
N ALA A 473 8.31 28.27 -15.54
CA ALA A 473 7.03 28.51 -16.19
C ALA A 473 7.24 28.64 -17.70
N TRP A 474 6.31 28.09 -18.46
CA TRP A 474 6.27 28.25 -19.90
C TRP A 474 4.85 28.52 -20.37
N LYS A 475 4.71 29.23 -21.49
CA LYS A 475 3.42 29.43 -22.15
C LYS A 475 3.57 29.48 -23.67
N TYR A 476 2.51 29.10 -24.38
CA TYR A 476 2.35 29.28 -25.82
C TYR A 476 0.89 29.60 -26.17
N TYR A 477 0.68 30.01 -27.41
CA TYR A 477 -0.65 30.36 -27.94
C TYR A 477 -1.03 29.46 -29.11
N ASN A 478 -2.27 28.96 -29.11
CA ASN A 478 -2.90 28.33 -30.26
C ASN A 478 -3.72 29.38 -31.01
N LEU A 479 -3.35 29.69 -32.23
CA LEU A 479 -3.99 30.74 -33.01
C LEU A 479 -5.26 30.24 -33.69
N LYS A 480 -6.26 31.13 -33.78
CA LYS A 480 -7.49 30.91 -34.52
C LYS A 480 -7.70 32.03 -35.54
N LEU A 481 -8.33 31.71 -36.65
CA LEU A 481 -8.86 32.67 -37.60
C LEU A 481 -10.33 32.93 -37.27
N PHE A 482 -10.62 34.15 -36.82
CA PHE A 482 -11.96 34.63 -36.53
C PHE A 482 -12.55 35.26 -37.78
N HIS A 483 -13.82 34.98 -38.07
CA HIS A 483 -14.49 35.53 -39.23
C HIS A 483 -15.98 35.77 -38.96
N TRP A 484 -16.45 37.02 -39.15
CA TRP A 484 -17.81 37.44 -38.77
C TRP A 484 -18.33 38.64 -39.58
N SER A 485 -19.62 38.94 -39.48
CA SER A 485 -20.26 40.10 -40.10
C SER A 485 -21.02 40.92 -39.07
N THR A 486 -20.97 42.24 -39.16
CA THR A 486 -21.75 43.14 -38.29
C THR A 486 -23.25 43.11 -38.59
N ALA A 487 -23.64 42.65 -39.78
CA ALA A 487 -25.05 42.53 -40.18
C ALA A 487 -25.64 41.14 -39.83
N GLU A 488 -24.80 40.12 -39.70
CA GLU A 488 -25.23 38.73 -39.51
C GLU A 488 -24.85 38.23 -38.10
N GLY A 489 -25.49 38.79 -37.08
CA GLY A 489 -25.31 38.37 -35.68
C GLY A 489 -24.04 38.90 -34.99
N GLY A 490 -23.18 39.63 -35.71
CA GLY A 490 -22.05 40.34 -35.10
C GLY A 490 -20.98 39.41 -34.54
N TRP A 491 -20.31 39.87 -33.49
CA TRP A 491 -19.23 39.14 -32.82
C TRP A 491 -19.68 37.80 -32.23
N ASP A 492 -20.94 37.71 -31.79
CA ASP A 492 -21.49 36.51 -31.16
C ASP A 492 -21.73 35.37 -32.16
N ALA A 493 -21.88 35.70 -33.45
CA ALA A 493 -22.03 34.74 -34.54
C ALA A 493 -20.71 34.44 -35.28
N ARG A 494 -19.56 34.85 -34.73
CA ARG A 494 -18.26 34.63 -35.37
C ARG A 494 -17.96 33.14 -35.52
N THR A 495 -17.28 32.80 -36.60
CA THR A 495 -16.62 31.51 -36.73
C THR A 495 -15.21 31.60 -36.17
N GLU A 496 -14.80 30.58 -35.41
CA GLU A 496 -13.46 30.44 -34.84
C GLU A 496 -12.80 29.21 -35.44
N THR A 497 -11.88 29.40 -36.39
CA THR A 497 -11.21 28.27 -37.04
C THR A 497 -9.80 28.10 -36.47
N PRO A 498 -9.50 27.00 -35.74
CA PRO A 498 -8.16 26.74 -35.24
C PRO A 498 -7.13 26.65 -36.38
N MET A 499 -5.95 27.22 -36.16
CA MET A 499 -4.84 27.19 -37.09
C MET A 499 -3.79 26.17 -36.68
N THR A 500 -3.04 25.67 -37.66
CA THR A 500 -1.92 24.76 -37.45
C THR A 500 -0.62 25.55 -37.36
N TYR A 501 0.17 25.30 -36.32
CA TYR A 501 1.53 25.85 -36.22
C TYR A 501 2.46 25.15 -37.22
N VAL A 502 3.21 25.94 -37.97
CA VAL A 502 4.28 25.52 -38.86
C VAL A 502 5.56 26.21 -38.40
N HIS A 503 6.56 25.41 -38.05
CA HIS A 503 7.81 25.94 -37.53
C HIS A 503 8.60 26.69 -38.63
N PRO A 504 9.23 27.84 -38.33
CA PRO A 504 9.13 28.64 -37.10
C PRO A 504 8.06 29.76 -37.22
N TYR A 505 7.41 30.06 -36.09
CA TYR A 505 6.50 31.21 -35.88
C TYR A 505 5.34 31.41 -36.87
N LYS A 506 5.07 30.43 -37.74
CA LYS A 506 4.03 30.50 -38.77
C LYS A 506 2.79 29.73 -38.32
N PHE A 507 1.62 30.25 -38.65
CA PHE A 507 0.34 29.58 -38.49
C PHE A 507 -0.41 29.58 -39.82
N GLU A 508 -1.04 28.46 -40.16
CA GLU A 508 -1.82 28.35 -41.38
C GLU A 508 -3.15 27.59 -41.18
N VAL A 509 -4.14 27.96 -41.98
CA VAL A 509 -5.44 27.27 -42.05
C VAL A 509 -6.04 27.45 -43.44
N THR A 510 -6.67 26.40 -43.96
CA THR A 510 -7.53 26.53 -45.15
C THR A 510 -8.98 26.50 -44.72
N THR A 511 -9.74 27.55 -45.01
CA THR A 511 -11.15 27.66 -44.61
C THR A 511 -11.95 28.52 -45.60
N ASN A 512 -13.27 28.37 -45.57
CA ASN A 512 -14.15 29.20 -46.38
C ASN A 512 -14.35 30.57 -45.73
N LEU A 513 -14.06 31.63 -46.48
CA LEU A 513 -14.31 33.01 -46.08
C LEU A 513 -15.39 33.62 -46.97
N GLN A 514 -16.28 34.39 -46.37
CA GLN A 514 -17.35 35.11 -47.05
C GLN A 514 -16.90 36.53 -47.40
N LYS A 515 -17.36 37.02 -48.56
CA LYS A 515 -17.09 38.41 -48.95
C LYS A 515 -17.67 39.38 -47.92
N ASP A 516 -17.02 40.54 -47.77
CA ASP A 516 -17.48 41.67 -46.95
C ASP A 516 -17.50 41.38 -45.43
N PHE A 517 -17.04 40.20 -45.00
CA PHE A 517 -16.89 39.84 -43.59
C PHE A 517 -15.56 40.36 -43.02
N ILE A 518 -15.57 40.57 -41.71
CA ILE A 518 -14.41 40.94 -40.92
C ILE A 518 -13.62 39.68 -40.57
N THR A 519 -12.29 39.76 -40.64
CA THR A 519 -11.38 38.67 -40.29
C THR A 519 -10.33 39.13 -39.29
N LYS A 520 -9.94 38.26 -38.34
CA LYS A 520 -8.88 38.55 -37.36
C LYS A 520 -8.15 37.29 -36.95
N PHE A 521 -6.83 37.36 -36.76
CA PHE A 521 -6.08 36.26 -36.16
C PHE A 521 -6.03 36.46 -34.64
N ASN A 522 -6.52 35.51 -33.87
CA ASN A 522 -6.82 35.71 -32.45
C ASN A 522 -6.42 34.51 -31.56
N SER A 523 -5.84 34.76 -30.37
CA SER A 523 -5.49 33.76 -29.36
C SER A 523 -5.23 34.36 -27.97
N PRO A 524 -6.06 34.01 -26.98
CA PRO A 524 -7.10 34.90 -26.42
C PRO A 524 -6.97 36.42 -26.73
N TRP A 525 -7.58 37.28 -25.91
CA TRP A 525 -7.47 38.74 -26.04
C TRP A 525 -6.04 39.30 -25.95
N ASP A 526 -5.06 38.48 -25.53
CA ASP A 526 -3.64 38.83 -25.47
C ASP A 526 -2.97 38.89 -26.86
N VAL A 527 -3.50 38.16 -27.84
CA VAL A 527 -2.95 38.08 -29.21
C VAL A 527 -4.05 38.32 -30.21
N GLN A 528 -4.05 39.51 -30.82
CA GLN A 528 -5.09 39.97 -31.73
C GLN A 528 -4.46 40.68 -32.92
N PHE A 529 -4.05 39.95 -33.94
CA PHE A 529 -3.43 40.53 -35.13
C PHE A 529 -4.48 41.03 -36.12
N GLY A 530 -4.29 42.27 -36.54
CA GLY A 530 -5.16 42.95 -37.47
C GLY A 530 -4.46 44.10 -38.21
N THR A 531 -5.15 44.64 -39.21
CA THR A 531 -4.71 45.77 -40.03
C THR A 531 -5.91 46.46 -40.67
N ASN A 532 -5.80 47.76 -40.95
CA ASN A 532 -6.79 48.52 -41.71
C ASN A 532 -6.61 48.42 -43.23
N GLY A 533 -5.55 47.76 -43.68
CA GLY A 533 -5.30 47.46 -45.08
C GLY A 533 -6.32 46.47 -45.66
N THR A 534 -6.49 46.50 -46.98
CA THR A 534 -7.42 45.62 -47.71
C THR A 534 -6.71 44.63 -48.63
N ALA A 535 -5.39 44.74 -48.78
CA ALA A 535 -4.59 43.79 -49.56
C ALA A 535 -4.65 42.38 -48.94
N LEU A 536 -4.66 41.35 -49.78
CA LEU A 536 -4.66 39.95 -49.31
C LEU A 536 -3.31 39.51 -48.73
N SER A 537 -2.29 40.37 -48.73
CA SER A 537 -1.02 40.14 -48.05
C SER A 537 -0.46 41.46 -47.54
N GLY A 538 0.27 41.41 -46.44
CA GLY A 538 0.91 42.60 -45.85
C GLY A 538 1.38 42.35 -44.44
N THR A 539 1.37 43.40 -43.62
CA THR A 539 1.73 43.35 -42.20
C THR A 539 0.52 43.60 -41.31
N MET A 540 0.51 42.96 -40.15
CA MET A 540 -0.45 43.17 -39.07
C MET A 540 0.28 43.50 -37.78
N THR A 541 -0.41 44.21 -36.89
CA THR A 541 0.07 44.51 -35.53
C THR A 541 -0.82 43.81 -34.52
N ASN A 542 -0.24 43.36 -33.40
CA ASN A 542 -1.02 42.85 -32.28
C ASN A 542 -1.77 44.02 -31.61
N GLY A 543 -3.08 43.87 -31.41
CA GLY A 543 -4.00 44.95 -31.06
C GLY A 543 -4.43 45.81 -32.24
N GLY A 544 -4.13 45.40 -33.48
CA GLY A 544 -4.48 46.13 -34.71
C GLY A 544 -5.98 46.12 -35.03
N GLU A 545 -6.37 46.99 -35.97
CA GLU A 545 -7.73 47.11 -36.48
C GLU A 545 -8.22 45.84 -37.20
N ASP A 546 -9.53 45.73 -37.36
CA ASP A 546 -10.19 44.59 -37.98
C ASP A 546 -9.99 44.53 -39.50
N PHE A 547 -9.50 43.39 -40.03
CA PHE A 547 -9.21 43.22 -41.46
C PHE A 547 -10.48 43.00 -42.29
N LYS A 548 -10.62 43.75 -43.39
CA LYS A 548 -11.82 43.77 -44.27
C LYS A 548 -11.49 43.53 -45.74
N GLY A 549 -10.39 42.84 -46.05
CA GLY A 549 -9.91 42.66 -47.42
C GLY A 549 -10.52 41.50 -48.22
N ILE A 550 -11.39 40.67 -47.62
CA ILE A 550 -12.03 39.55 -48.34
C ILE A 550 -13.16 40.07 -49.23
N SER A 551 -12.87 40.25 -50.52
CA SER A 551 -13.80 40.82 -51.50
C SER A 551 -14.60 39.78 -52.31
N ALA A 552 -14.28 38.49 -52.19
CA ALA A 552 -14.98 37.41 -52.88
C ALA A 552 -15.10 36.18 -51.97
N SER A 553 -16.29 35.60 -51.86
CA SER A 553 -16.46 34.36 -51.10
C SER A 553 -15.68 33.20 -51.75
N GLY A 554 -15.17 32.29 -50.93
CA GLY A 554 -14.49 31.07 -51.39
C GLY A 554 -13.61 30.43 -50.31
N SER A 555 -12.90 29.36 -50.67
CA SER A 555 -11.88 28.76 -49.82
C SER A 555 -10.57 29.56 -49.92
N TYR A 556 -9.97 29.87 -48.77
CA TYR A 556 -8.71 30.60 -48.68
C TYR A 556 -7.74 29.85 -47.77
N MET A 557 -6.48 29.75 -48.19
CA MET A 557 -5.37 29.46 -47.30
C MET A 557 -4.94 30.78 -46.64
N ALA A 558 -5.26 30.92 -45.36
CA ALA A 558 -4.83 32.02 -44.53
C ALA A 558 -3.53 31.64 -43.81
N THR A 559 -2.57 32.55 -43.84
CA THR A 559 -1.25 32.37 -43.26
C THR A 559 -0.85 33.61 -42.48
N ILE A 560 -0.22 33.42 -41.34
CA ILE A 560 0.39 34.50 -40.56
C ILE A 560 1.73 34.02 -40.00
N GLU A 561 2.77 34.84 -40.16
CA GLU A 561 4.10 34.62 -39.61
C GLU A 561 4.39 35.73 -38.60
N ILE A 562 4.52 35.35 -37.33
CA ILE A 562 4.53 36.27 -36.20
C ILE A 562 5.97 36.56 -35.77
N GLU A 563 6.29 37.82 -35.51
CA GLU A 563 7.59 38.18 -34.95
C GLU A 563 7.76 37.61 -33.52
N PRO A 564 8.98 37.24 -33.07
CA PRO A 564 9.18 36.57 -31.78
C PRO A 564 8.71 37.36 -30.54
N ASP A 565 8.56 38.68 -30.63
CA ASP A 565 8.01 39.52 -29.56
C ASP A 565 6.46 39.59 -29.56
N TYR A 566 5.81 38.96 -30.55
CA TYR A 566 4.37 38.97 -30.78
C TYR A 566 3.79 40.39 -30.96
N ALA A 567 4.61 41.37 -31.37
CA ALA A 567 4.16 42.74 -31.60
C ALA A 567 3.62 42.95 -33.03
N SER A 568 4.22 42.28 -34.01
CA SER A 568 3.82 42.36 -35.42
C SER A 568 3.88 41.00 -36.11
N ALA A 569 3.26 40.92 -37.29
CA ALA A 569 3.27 39.73 -38.13
C ALA A 569 3.17 40.10 -39.60
N THR A 570 3.61 39.21 -40.49
CA THR A 570 3.20 39.24 -41.90
C THR A 570 2.03 38.29 -42.10
N TYR A 571 1.12 38.60 -43.04
CA TYR A 571 -0.03 37.75 -43.34
C TYR A 571 -0.22 37.58 -44.85
N GLN A 572 -0.91 36.50 -45.21
CA GLN A 572 -1.35 36.23 -46.58
C GLN A 572 -2.68 35.45 -46.59
N PHE A 573 -3.55 35.78 -47.53
CA PHE A 573 -4.76 35.05 -47.87
C PHE A 573 -4.69 34.64 -49.35
N VAL A 574 -4.56 33.35 -49.63
CA VAL A 574 -4.50 32.80 -50.99
C VAL A 574 -5.77 32.04 -51.30
N LYS A 575 -6.57 32.53 -52.25
CA LYS A 575 -7.77 31.82 -52.72
C LYS A 575 -7.38 30.48 -53.35
N GLN A 576 -8.05 29.40 -52.95
CA GLN A 576 -7.80 28.02 -53.41
C GLN A 576 -8.63 27.65 -54.63
#